data_AF-A0AAW7AMN0-F1
#
_entry.id   AF-A0AAW7AMN0-F1
#
_cell.length_a   1.000
_cell.length_b   1.000
_cell.length_c   1.000
_cell.angle_alpha   90.00
_cell.angle_beta   90.00
_cell.angle_gamma   90.00
#
_symmetry.space_group_name_H-M   'P 1'
#
loop_
_entity.id
_entity.type
_entity.pdbx_description
1 polymer ?
#
loop_
_entity_poly.entity_id
_entity_poly.type
_entity_poly.pdbx_seq_one_letter_code
_entity_poly.pdbx_strand_id
1 'polypeptide(L)'
;MARKEITTPLDLKNMDNHNYNYDELYGLIDETDRRISEDMWEEIKKANTMKMLEPVQTSSELPSEAPDKSFITVIDEQRVYTYFQGKWQPFNEIDLDPFEPFKEELAAIFAAYEEQIKNITTEVQNTKTSAIDSVQSTQTQSEASITQTKQSAIDSINQTQTDTESQISTIRDEMTTQASDLTALFNDHMAQLTSKQDTALAEVESAKQAAITALEDFNNTDTSNWQKYKLTESNGDRIRVSDIDPVELGTGFYQIWNTYNMPETADGVSAYWNVDVFSAQDTKQIRATLSGENRVFQKNIHKGEDLGWKELSSDDSGWIYFDLINGAVGDTAFKASGDNGFNCAYRIIEKDGVSEKKLRINAKNVSHRQVIAQLPDGFAKNLQYHFVRVPVDLGLTGMVGVYPNGKIYIYVNADKQTEWESRSGEDVYFYGEVNWVD
;
A
#
# COMPACT_ATOMS: atom_id res chain seq x y z
N MET A 1 -147.04 74.76 6.06
CA MET A 1 -147.25 75.91 6.98
C MET A 1 -147.58 77.14 6.13
N ALA A 2 -148.02 78.26 6.71
CA ALA A 2 -148.37 79.44 5.91
C ALA A 2 -147.08 80.16 5.46
N ARG A 3 -146.88 80.31 4.14
CA ARG A 3 -145.72 81.02 3.57
C ARG A 3 -145.65 82.43 4.14
N LYS A 4 -144.47 82.86 4.57
CA LYS A 4 -144.27 84.23 5.05
C LYS A 4 -144.20 85.18 3.85
N GLU A 5 -144.92 86.29 3.95
CA GLU A 5 -145.04 87.30 2.89
C GLU A 5 -143.76 88.15 2.79
N ILE A 6 -143.33 88.46 1.57
CA ILE A 6 -142.06 89.14 1.28
C ILE A 6 -142.39 90.45 0.55
N THR A 7 -141.99 91.57 1.12
CA THR A 7 -142.29 92.92 0.59
C THR A 7 -141.01 93.72 0.27
N THR A 8 -141.15 94.99 -0.13
CA THR A 8 -140.01 95.90 -0.40
C THR A 8 -139.97 97.06 0.60
N PRO A 9 -138.77 97.59 0.92
CA PRO A 9 -137.45 97.13 0.46
C PRO A 9 -137.02 95.80 1.12
N LEU A 10 -136.02 95.13 0.54
CA LEU A 10 -135.40 93.91 1.09
C LEU A 10 -134.62 94.26 2.36
N ASP A 11 -135.34 94.47 3.44
CA ASP A 11 -134.78 94.53 4.78
C ASP A 11 -134.46 93.12 5.28
N LEU A 12 -133.74 93.06 6.41
CA LEU A 12 -133.37 91.80 7.07
C LEU A 12 -134.57 90.87 7.27
N LYS A 13 -135.73 91.43 7.61
CA LYS A 13 -136.94 90.65 7.88
C LYS A 13 -137.46 89.94 6.63
N ASN A 14 -137.44 90.62 5.49
CA ASN A 14 -137.87 90.02 4.23
C ASN A 14 -136.87 88.96 3.71
N MET A 15 -135.57 89.12 3.97
CA MET A 15 -134.58 88.06 3.71
C MET A 15 -134.80 86.82 4.59
N ASP A 16 -135.08 87.01 5.88
CA ASP A 16 -135.38 85.90 6.79
C ASP A 16 -136.64 85.13 6.38
N ASN A 17 -137.66 85.82 5.87
CA ASN A 17 -138.85 85.17 5.32
C ASN A 17 -138.53 84.34 4.07
N HIS A 18 -137.60 84.79 3.22
CA HIS A 18 -137.10 84.00 2.08
C HIS A 18 -136.42 82.73 2.55
N ASN A 19 -135.51 82.84 3.51
CA ASN A 19 -134.80 81.70 4.08
C ASN A 19 -135.78 80.71 4.73
N TYR A 20 -136.77 81.19 5.49
CA TYR A 20 -137.79 80.34 6.12
C TYR A 20 -138.59 79.53 5.08
N ASN A 21 -139.02 80.18 4.00
CA ASN A 21 -139.80 79.51 2.96
C ASN A 21 -138.92 78.49 2.18
N TYR A 22 -137.61 78.75 2.01
CA TYR A 22 -136.69 77.80 1.39
C TYR A 22 -136.37 76.62 2.31
N ASP A 23 -136.16 76.84 3.61
CA ASP A 23 -135.94 75.78 4.60
C ASP A 23 -137.12 74.81 4.65
N GLU A 24 -138.36 75.30 4.58
CA GLU A 24 -139.55 74.43 4.52
C GLU A 24 -139.55 73.56 3.24
N LEU A 25 -139.18 74.13 2.10
CA LEU A 25 -139.15 73.40 0.83
C LEU A 25 -138.04 72.33 0.82
N TYR A 26 -136.84 72.69 1.26
CA TYR A 26 -135.72 71.76 1.30
C TYR A 26 -135.90 70.67 2.37
N GLY A 27 -136.53 70.98 3.51
CA GLY A 27 -136.88 69.99 4.53
C GLY A 27 -137.85 68.91 4.02
N LEU A 28 -138.83 69.27 3.20
CA LEU A 28 -139.76 68.31 2.59
C LEU A 28 -139.09 67.39 1.56
N ILE A 29 -138.08 67.88 0.86
CA ILE A 29 -137.31 67.07 -0.11
C ILE A 29 -136.44 66.05 0.64
N ASP A 30 -135.73 66.46 1.69
CA ASP A 30 -134.86 65.59 2.49
C ASP A 30 -135.64 64.45 3.17
N GLU A 31 -136.84 64.75 3.69
CA GLU A 31 -137.71 63.75 4.31
C GLU A 31 -138.23 62.71 3.31
N THR A 32 -138.41 63.09 2.04
CA THR A 32 -138.86 62.18 0.98
C THR A 32 -137.73 61.25 0.51
N ASP A 33 -136.51 61.78 0.34
CA ASP A 33 -135.33 61.00 -0.09
C ASP A 33 -134.91 59.95 0.94
N ARG A 34 -134.99 60.30 2.23
CA ARG A 34 -134.70 59.37 3.33
C ARG A 34 -135.63 58.17 3.32
N ARG A 35 -136.94 58.39 3.13
CA ARG A 35 -137.94 57.31 3.13
C ARG A 35 -137.75 56.34 1.96
N ILE A 36 -137.45 56.85 0.77
CA ILE A 36 -137.18 56.01 -0.42
C ILE A 36 -135.92 55.15 -0.21
N SER A 37 -134.87 55.72 0.38
CA SER A 37 -133.61 55.01 0.61
C SER A 37 -133.73 53.90 1.66
N GLU A 38 -134.46 54.14 2.75
CA GLU A 38 -134.71 53.14 3.80
C GLU A 38 -135.54 51.96 3.26
N ASP A 39 -136.60 52.22 2.49
CA ASP A 39 -137.44 51.17 1.89
C ASP A 39 -136.66 50.31 0.88
N MET A 40 -135.82 50.93 0.03
CA MET A 40 -134.96 50.20 -0.92
C MET A 40 -133.94 49.31 -0.20
N TRP A 41 -133.36 49.76 0.91
CA TRP A 41 -132.35 48.98 1.64
C TRP A 41 -132.95 47.70 2.24
N GLU A 42 -134.12 47.79 2.87
CA GLU A 42 -134.77 46.62 3.47
C GLU A 42 -135.22 45.61 2.40
N GLU A 43 -135.69 46.06 1.23
CA GLU A 43 -135.99 45.18 0.10
C GLU A 43 -134.73 44.49 -0.46
N ILE A 44 -133.61 45.21 -0.61
CA ILE A 44 -132.33 44.62 -1.07
C ILE A 44 -131.79 43.59 -0.09
N LYS A 45 -131.83 43.90 1.22
CA LYS A 45 -131.39 42.99 2.28
C LYS A 45 -132.23 41.72 2.31
N LYS A 46 -133.56 41.86 2.21
CA LYS A 46 -134.49 40.73 2.16
C LYS A 46 -134.27 39.87 0.90
N ALA A 47 -134.05 40.49 -0.26
CA ALA A 47 -133.82 39.77 -1.51
C ALA A 47 -132.50 38.98 -1.53
N ASN A 48 -131.48 39.38 -0.76
CA ASN A 48 -130.15 38.77 -0.77
C ASN A 48 -129.81 37.92 0.46
N THR A 49 -130.70 37.83 1.46
CA THR A 49 -130.45 36.99 2.63
C THR A 49 -130.64 35.52 2.27
N MET A 50 -129.55 34.74 2.27
CA MET A 50 -129.59 33.28 2.20
C MET A 50 -129.78 32.68 3.60
N LYS A 51 -130.46 31.54 3.71
CA LYS A 51 -130.72 30.87 4.99
C LYS A 51 -130.13 29.47 5.01
N MET A 52 -129.32 29.16 6.03
CA MET A 52 -128.90 27.78 6.29
C MET A 52 -129.93 27.10 7.19
N LEU A 53 -130.38 25.91 6.80
CA LEU A 53 -131.22 25.04 7.62
C LEU A 53 -130.35 23.97 8.28
N GLU A 54 -130.88 23.38 9.36
CA GLU A 54 -130.26 22.25 10.03
C GLU A 54 -130.09 21.07 9.07
N PRO A 55 -128.91 20.40 9.04
CA PRO A 55 -128.68 19.22 8.23
C PRO A 55 -129.71 18.10 8.49
N VAL A 56 -129.98 17.31 7.46
CA VAL A 56 -130.81 16.11 7.50
C VAL A 56 -129.97 14.89 7.11
N GLN A 57 -130.40 13.69 7.51
CA GLN A 57 -129.60 12.49 7.24
C GLN A 57 -129.74 12.06 5.78
N THR A 58 -130.96 12.09 5.25
CA THR A 58 -131.30 11.62 3.90
C THR A 58 -132.10 12.65 3.11
N SER A 59 -132.08 12.58 1.78
CA SER A 59 -132.80 13.53 0.92
C SER A 59 -134.34 13.44 1.06
N SER A 60 -134.88 12.34 1.59
CA SER A 60 -136.32 12.21 1.90
C SER A 60 -136.78 13.08 3.08
N GLU A 61 -135.86 13.57 3.90
CA GLU A 61 -136.15 14.43 5.06
C GLU A 61 -136.13 15.92 4.71
N LEU A 62 -135.87 16.26 3.44
CA LEU A 62 -135.94 17.63 2.96
C LEU A 62 -137.36 18.20 3.16
N PRO A 63 -137.53 19.37 3.79
CA PRO A 63 -138.84 19.98 3.98
C PRO A 63 -139.56 20.19 2.65
N SER A 64 -140.87 19.92 2.60
CA SER A 64 -141.65 20.12 1.36
C SER A 64 -141.67 21.59 0.89
N GLU A 65 -141.55 22.52 1.83
CA GLU A 65 -141.44 23.95 1.59
C GLU A 65 -140.35 24.56 2.49
N ALA A 66 -139.58 25.50 1.94
CA ALA A 66 -138.62 26.30 2.68
C ALA A 66 -138.61 27.73 2.12
N PRO A 67 -138.10 28.73 2.87
CA PRO A 67 -137.85 30.04 2.30
C PRO A 67 -136.95 29.94 1.06
N ASP A 68 -137.25 30.68 0.00
CA ASP A 68 -136.42 30.72 -1.21
C ASP A 68 -134.96 31.08 -0.84
N LYS A 69 -134.00 30.42 -1.51
CA LYS A 69 -132.55 30.50 -1.22
C LYS A 69 -132.14 29.92 0.14
N SER A 70 -132.90 28.95 0.64
CA SER A 70 -132.46 28.14 1.77
C SER A 70 -131.47 27.07 1.33
N PHE A 71 -130.49 26.74 2.17
CA PHE A 71 -129.51 25.68 1.94
C PHE A 71 -129.61 24.66 3.08
N ILE A 72 -129.47 23.38 2.76
CA ILE A 72 -129.52 22.30 3.74
C ILE A 72 -128.55 21.20 3.33
N THR A 73 -127.91 20.58 4.30
CA THR A 73 -126.96 19.49 4.05
C THR A 73 -127.65 18.15 4.22
N VAL A 74 -127.47 17.24 3.27
CA VAL A 74 -127.87 15.83 3.36
C VAL A 74 -126.62 15.00 3.66
N ILE A 75 -126.54 14.44 4.85
CA ILE A 75 -125.31 13.84 5.42
C ILE A 75 -124.91 12.55 4.67
N ASP A 76 -125.84 11.62 4.44
CA ASP A 76 -125.51 10.32 3.79
C ASP A 76 -125.07 10.49 2.34
N GLU A 77 -125.59 11.52 1.67
CA GLU A 77 -125.21 11.85 0.30
C GLU A 77 -123.98 12.75 0.23
N GLN A 78 -123.48 13.22 1.38
CA GLN A 78 -122.35 14.15 1.43
C GLN A 78 -122.59 15.37 0.53
N ARG A 79 -123.81 15.93 0.57
CA ARG A 79 -124.23 16.95 -0.41
C ARG A 79 -125.13 18.02 0.17
N VAL A 80 -124.87 19.27 -0.19
CA VAL A 80 -125.70 20.44 0.12
C VAL A 80 -126.73 20.64 -0.98
N TYR A 81 -127.98 20.85 -0.61
CA TYR A 81 -129.10 21.19 -1.47
C TYR A 81 -129.55 22.63 -1.23
N THR A 82 -130.11 23.29 -2.25
CA THR A 82 -130.70 24.64 -2.18
C THR A 82 -132.16 24.63 -2.59
N TYR A 83 -133.02 25.36 -1.86
CA TYR A 83 -134.44 25.51 -2.19
C TYR A 83 -134.63 26.79 -3.01
N PHE A 84 -134.86 26.65 -4.30
CA PHE A 84 -135.00 27.76 -5.24
C PHE A 84 -136.17 27.51 -6.18
N GLN A 85 -137.02 28.53 -6.41
CA GLN A 85 -138.22 28.43 -7.27
C GLN A 85 -139.16 27.28 -6.87
N GLY A 86 -139.35 27.06 -5.57
CA GLY A 86 -140.31 26.08 -5.05
C GLY A 86 -139.84 24.62 -5.07
N LYS A 87 -138.54 24.35 -5.28
CA LYS A 87 -137.99 22.98 -5.25
C LYS A 87 -136.56 22.92 -4.71
N TRP A 88 -136.20 21.78 -4.12
CA TRP A 88 -134.82 21.46 -3.75
C TRP A 88 -133.99 21.06 -4.97
N GLN A 89 -132.79 21.60 -5.08
CA GLN A 89 -131.82 21.31 -6.13
C GLN A 89 -130.44 21.05 -5.52
N PRO A 90 -129.65 20.10 -6.05
CA PRO A 90 -128.28 19.87 -5.58
C PRO A 90 -127.41 21.11 -5.80
N PHE A 91 -126.58 21.45 -4.83
CA PHE A 91 -125.71 22.64 -4.87
C PHE A 91 -124.22 22.30 -4.84
N ASN A 92 -123.74 21.49 -3.88
CA ASN A 92 -122.33 21.13 -3.76
C ASN A 92 -122.12 19.80 -3.01
N GLU A 93 -121.07 19.06 -3.31
CA GLU A 93 -120.63 17.89 -2.53
C GLU A 93 -119.66 18.31 -1.41
N ILE A 94 -119.64 17.58 -0.30
CA ILE A 94 -118.82 17.83 0.89
C ILE A 94 -118.20 16.51 1.40
N ASP A 95 -116.89 16.47 1.59
CA ASP A 95 -116.25 15.31 2.24
C ASP A 95 -116.43 15.39 3.76
N LEU A 96 -116.91 14.30 4.37
CA LEU A 96 -117.15 14.19 5.82
C LEU A 96 -116.08 13.38 6.56
N ASP A 97 -115.05 12.80 5.91
CA ASP A 97 -113.93 12.15 6.60
C ASP A 97 -112.77 13.14 6.83
N PRO A 98 -112.66 13.77 8.02
CA PRO A 98 -111.60 14.73 8.30
C PRO A 98 -110.20 14.07 8.40
N PHE A 99 -110.10 12.74 8.36
CA PHE A 99 -108.84 12.01 8.53
C PHE A 99 -108.20 11.54 7.22
N GLU A 100 -108.87 11.67 6.08
CA GLU A 100 -108.32 11.20 4.80
C GLU A 100 -106.95 11.81 4.46
N PRO A 101 -106.69 13.13 4.64
CA PRO A 101 -105.37 13.71 4.43
C PRO A 101 -104.29 13.12 5.35
N PHE A 102 -104.64 12.76 6.59
CA PHE A 102 -103.70 12.13 7.53
C PHE A 102 -103.36 10.69 7.13
N LYS A 103 -104.30 9.94 6.55
CA LYS A 103 -104.03 8.59 6.03
C LYS A 103 -103.11 8.64 4.83
N GLU A 104 -103.32 9.59 3.92
CA GLU A 104 -102.43 9.80 2.77
C GLU A 104 -101.02 10.21 3.20
N GLU A 105 -100.88 11.14 4.14
CA GLU A 105 -99.59 11.56 4.68
C GLU A 105 -98.86 10.41 5.38
N LEU A 106 -99.57 9.62 6.21
CA LEU A 106 -99.00 8.47 6.89
C LEU A 106 -98.54 7.38 5.90
N ALA A 107 -99.32 7.12 4.85
CA ALA A 107 -98.95 6.19 3.78
C ALA A 107 -97.70 6.67 3.02
N ALA A 108 -97.60 7.96 2.72
CA ALA A 108 -96.42 8.56 2.09
C ALA A 108 -95.17 8.44 2.97
N ILE A 109 -95.31 8.68 4.28
CA ILE A 109 -94.23 8.50 5.26
C ILE A 109 -93.75 7.05 5.29
N PHE A 110 -94.67 6.07 5.36
CA PHE A 110 -94.31 4.65 5.33
C PHE A 110 -93.60 4.27 4.03
N ALA A 111 -94.11 4.70 2.87
CA ALA A 111 -93.47 4.44 1.59
C ALA A 111 -92.04 5.03 1.53
N ALA A 112 -91.84 6.24 2.03
CA ALA A 112 -90.53 6.87 2.10
C ALA A 112 -89.55 6.10 3.02
N TYR A 113 -90.01 5.66 4.21
CA TYR A 113 -89.18 4.84 5.10
C TYR A 113 -88.86 3.46 4.51
N GLU A 114 -89.81 2.81 3.84
CA GLU A 114 -89.56 1.55 3.14
C GLU A 114 -88.49 1.71 2.05
N GLU A 115 -88.53 2.79 1.29
CA GLU A 115 -87.53 3.10 0.28
C GLU A 115 -86.15 3.38 0.90
N GLN A 116 -86.10 4.17 1.97
CA GLN A 116 -84.85 4.40 2.73
C GLN A 116 -84.25 3.10 3.26
N ILE A 117 -85.06 2.21 3.83
CA ILE A 117 -84.61 0.91 4.34
C ILE A 117 -84.06 0.04 3.19
N LYS A 118 -84.73 0.02 2.03
CA LYS A 118 -84.25 -0.70 0.83
C LYS A 118 -82.90 -0.14 0.35
N ASN A 119 -82.76 1.18 0.33
CA ASN A 119 -81.52 1.85 -0.09
C ASN A 119 -80.38 1.55 0.88
N ILE A 120 -80.59 1.70 2.20
CA ILE A 120 -79.61 1.37 3.24
C ILE A 120 -79.21 -0.11 3.14
N THR A 121 -80.18 -1.01 2.97
CA THR A 121 -79.91 -2.45 2.84
C THR A 121 -79.03 -2.73 1.63
N THR A 122 -79.31 -2.08 0.50
CA THR A 122 -78.53 -2.22 -0.74
C THR A 122 -77.11 -1.67 -0.56
N GLU A 123 -76.96 -0.50 0.06
CA GLU A 123 -75.66 0.11 0.35
C GLU A 123 -74.81 -0.76 1.28
N VAL A 124 -75.41 -1.33 2.33
CA VAL A 124 -74.75 -2.26 3.25
C VAL A 124 -74.28 -3.52 2.52
N GLN A 125 -75.11 -4.10 1.64
CA GLN A 125 -74.71 -5.28 0.86
C GLN A 125 -73.58 -4.95 -0.12
N ASN A 126 -73.67 -3.82 -0.82
CA ASN A 126 -72.62 -3.37 -1.76
C ASN A 126 -71.31 -3.11 -1.03
N THR A 127 -71.36 -2.46 0.13
CA THR A 127 -70.19 -2.18 0.98
C THR A 127 -69.59 -3.49 1.49
N LYS A 128 -70.42 -4.44 1.92
CA LYS A 128 -69.98 -5.77 2.36
C LYS A 128 -69.27 -6.53 1.23
N THR A 129 -69.86 -6.58 0.04
CA THR A 129 -69.26 -7.25 -1.12
C THR A 129 -67.92 -6.61 -1.47
N SER A 130 -67.86 -5.27 -1.55
CA SER A 130 -66.63 -4.54 -1.86
C SER A 130 -65.53 -4.79 -0.83
N ALA A 131 -65.89 -4.86 0.46
CA ALA A 131 -64.95 -5.17 1.54
C ALA A 131 -64.41 -6.61 1.43
N ILE A 132 -65.28 -7.58 1.12
CA ILE A 132 -64.89 -8.98 0.91
C ILE A 132 -63.94 -9.09 -0.28
N ASP A 133 -64.27 -8.47 -1.41
CA ASP A 133 -63.44 -8.51 -2.62
C ASP A 133 -62.06 -7.88 -2.38
N SER A 134 -62.01 -6.76 -1.66
CA SER A 134 -60.75 -6.10 -1.29
C SER A 134 -59.87 -6.97 -0.38
N VAL A 135 -60.48 -7.61 0.63
CA VAL A 135 -59.77 -8.54 1.53
C VAL A 135 -59.25 -9.75 0.76
N GLN A 136 -60.08 -10.35 -0.11
CA GLN A 136 -59.67 -11.50 -0.93
C GLN A 136 -58.54 -11.14 -1.88
N SER A 137 -58.63 -9.99 -2.56
CA SER A 137 -57.57 -9.49 -3.45
C SER A 137 -56.26 -9.28 -2.70
N THR A 138 -56.31 -8.64 -1.54
CA THR A 138 -55.14 -8.41 -0.67
C THR A 138 -54.53 -9.72 -0.20
N GLN A 139 -55.37 -10.70 0.19
CA GLN A 139 -54.93 -12.03 0.61
C GLN A 139 -54.21 -12.75 -0.54
N THR A 140 -54.81 -12.81 -1.73
CA THR A 140 -54.20 -13.45 -2.91
C THR A 140 -52.87 -12.79 -3.29
N GLN A 141 -52.79 -11.46 -3.27
CA GLN A 141 -51.56 -10.75 -3.57
C GLN A 141 -50.46 -11.02 -2.53
N SER A 142 -50.84 -11.11 -1.25
CA SER A 142 -49.91 -11.42 -0.15
C SER A 142 -49.39 -12.85 -0.28
N GLU A 143 -50.26 -13.83 -0.55
CA GLU A 143 -49.88 -15.23 -0.77
C GLU A 143 -48.92 -15.39 -1.96
N ALA A 144 -49.20 -14.69 -3.07
CA ALA A 144 -48.33 -14.67 -4.24
C ALA A 144 -46.95 -14.06 -3.91
N SER A 145 -46.93 -12.93 -3.20
CA SER A 145 -45.69 -12.25 -2.80
C SER A 145 -44.84 -13.09 -1.85
N ILE A 146 -45.47 -13.76 -0.88
CA ILE A 146 -44.80 -14.69 0.04
C ILE A 146 -44.22 -15.87 -0.74
N THR A 147 -44.99 -16.44 -1.68
CA THR A 147 -44.56 -17.58 -2.49
C THR A 147 -43.37 -17.22 -3.37
N GLN A 148 -43.43 -16.06 -4.04
CA GLN A 148 -42.34 -15.56 -4.86
C GLN A 148 -41.08 -15.30 -4.03
N THR A 149 -41.22 -14.61 -2.89
CA THR A 149 -40.10 -14.33 -1.99
C THR A 149 -39.45 -15.62 -1.48
N LYS A 150 -40.28 -16.61 -1.09
CA LYS A 150 -39.80 -17.93 -0.67
C LYS A 150 -39.04 -18.63 -1.79
N GLN A 151 -39.56 -18.61 -3.01
CA GLN A 151 -38.90 -19.27 -4.14
C GLN A 151 -37.57 -18.61 -4.48
N SER A 152 -37.52 -17.28 -4.56
CA SER A 152 -36.28 -16.54 -4.81
C SER A 152 -35.22 -16.77 -3.72
N ALA A 153 -35.64 -16.89 -2.46
CA ALA A 153 -34.73 -17.24 -1.36
C ALA A 153 -34.17 -18.67 -1.51
N ILE A 154 -35.02 -19.64 -1.86
CA ILE A 154 -34.60 -21.03 -2.12
C ILE A 154 -33.62 -21.09 -3.28
N ASP A 155 -33.92 -20.42 -4.40
CA ASP A 155 -33.07 -20.42 -5.59
C ASP A 155 -31.70 -19.79 -5.28
N SER A 156 -31.68 -18.68 -4.52
CA SER A 156 -30.44 -18.03 -4.10
C SER A 156 -29.57 -18.91 -3.20
N ILE A 157 -30.19 -19.64 -2.26
CA ILE A 157 -29.50 -20.59 -1.39
C ILE A 157 -28.93 -21.76 -2.20
N ASN A 158 -29.74 -22.34 -3.09
CA ASN A 158 -29.32 -23.46 -3.92
C ASN A 158 -28.14 -23.07 -4.84
N GLN A 159 -28.21 -21.90 -5.46
CA GLN A 159 -27.13 -21.37 -6.28
C GLN A 159 -25.85 -21.19 -5.46
N THR A 160 -25.96 -20.54 -4.30
CA THR A 160 -24.82 -20.35 -3.38
C THR A 160 -24.20 -21.67 -2.95
N GLN A 161 -25.04 -22.68 -2.67
CA GLN A 161 -24.59 -24.03 -2.31
C GLN A 161 -23.83 -24.68 -3.47
N THR A 162 -24.39 -24.67 -4.68
CA THR A 162 -23.72 -25.24 -5.87
C THR A 162 -22.38 -24.55 -6.16
N ASP A 163 -22.34 -23.22 -6.09
CA ASP A 163 -21.10 -22.46 -6.31
C ASP A 163 -20.04 -22.80 -5.26
N THR A 164 -20.45 -22.92 -4.00
CA THR A 164 -19.56 -23.30 -2.89
C THR A 164 -19.03 -24.72 -3.05
N GLU A 165 -19.90 -25.68 -3.41
CA GLU A 165 -19.51 -27.08 -3.66
C GLU A 165 -18.50 -27.17 -4.82
N SER A 166 -18.72 -26.41 -5.88
CA SER A 166 -17.79 -26.34 -7.02
C SER A 166 -16.43 -25.77 -6.60
N GLN A 167 -16.39 -24.67 -5.86
CA GLN A 167 -15.14 -24.08 -5.37
C GLN A 167 -14.39 -25.04 -4.45
N ILE A 168 -15.09 -25.72 -3.53
CA ILE A 168 -14.49 -26.72 -2.65
C ILE A 168 -13.90 -27.88 -3.46
N SER A 169 -14.58 -28.34 -4.52
CA SER A 169 -14.05 -29.39 -5.39
C SER A 169 -12.76 -28.95 -6.09
N THR A 170 -12.75 -27.76 -6.68
CA THR A 170 -11.56 -27.22 -7.35
C THR A 170 -10.39 -27.10 -6.39
N ILE A 171 -10.60 -26.52 -5.20
CA ILE A 171 -9.55 -26.41 -4.18
C ILE A 171 -9.03 -27.78 -3.77
N ARG A 172 -9.91 -28.77 -3.59
CA ARG A 172 -9.52 -30.14 -3.24
C ARG A 172 -8.64 -30.77 -4.32
N ASP A 173 -9.00 -30.61 -5.58
CA ASP A 173 -8.27 -31.19 -6.71
C ASP A 173 -6.88 -30.54 -6.86
N GLU A 174 -6.80 -29.21 -6.70
CA GLU A 174 -5.54 -28.47 -6.66
C GLU A 174 -4.65 -28.93 -5.51
N MET A 175 -5.18 -29.03 -4.30
CA MET A 175 -4.44 -29.50 -3.13
C MET A 175 -3.95 -30.94 -3.29
N THR A 176 -4.76 -31.81 -3.90
CA THR A 176 -4.41 -33.21 -4.16
C THR A 176 -3.26 -33.30 -5.16
N THR A 177 -3.31 -32.48 -6.21
CA THR A 177 -2.24 -32.40 -7.22
C THR A 177 -0.95 -31.90 -6.61
N GLN A 178 -1.00 -30.80 -5.85
CA GLN A 178 0.18 -30.25 -5.17
C GLN A 178 0.80 -31.24 -4.18
N ALA A 179 -0.02 -32.00 -3.44
CA ALA A 179 0.47 -33.03 -2.53
C ALA A 179 1.17 -34.18 -3.27
N SER A 180 0.62 -34.58 -4.42
CA SER A 180 1.23 -35.60 -5.29
C SER A 180 2.57 -35.11 -5.84
N ASP A 181 2.63 -33.88 -6.36
CA ASP A 181 3.84 -33.28 -6.91
C ASP A 181 4.94 -33.14 -5.85
N LEU A 182 4.58 -32.68 -4.65
CA LEU A 182 5.51 -32.59 -3.52
C LEU A 182 6.06 -33.97 -3.13
N THR A 183 5.20 -35.00 -3.13
CA THR A 183 5.62 -36.38 -2.85
C THR A 183 6.58 -36.90 -3.91
N ALA A 184 6.33 -36.60 -5.19
CA ALA A 184 7.21 -36.98 -6.29
C ALA A 184 8.59 -36.29 -6.18
N LEU A 185 8.61 -34.97 -5.93
CA LEU A 185 9.85 -34.21 -5.72
C LEU A 185 10.65 -34.74 -4.52
N PHE A 186 9.97 -35.03 -3.42
CA PHE A 186 10.62 -35.59 -2.23
C PHE A 186 11.28 -36.94 -2.53
N ASN A 187 10.57 -37.83 -3.21
CA ASN A 187 11.10 -39.15 -3.57
C ASN A 187 12.26 -39.07 -4.57
N ASP A 188 12.18 -38.17 -5.56
CA ASP A 188 13.26 -37.94 -6.52
C ASP A 188 14.53 -37.41 -5.82
N HIS A 189 14.39 -36.40 -4.95
CA HIS A 189 15.52 -35.89 -4.18
C HIS A 189 16.12 -36.93 -3.24
N MET A 190 15.30 -37.78 -2.63
CA MET A 190 15.79 -38.89 -1.80
C MET A 190 16.61 -39.87 -2.64
N ALA A 191 16.13 -40.26 -3.82
CA ALA A 191 16.85 -41.14 -4.73
C ALA A 191 18.18 -40.54 -5.20
N GLN A 192 18.20 -39.24 -5.55
CA GLN A 192 19.42 -38.52 -5.90
C GLN A 192 20.43 -38.49 -4.74
N LEU A 193 19.96 -38.28 -3.51
CA LEU A 193 20.83 -38.26 -2.33
C LEU A 193 21.46 -39.64 -2.09
N THR A 194 20.67 -40.71 -2.16
CA THR A 194 21.17 -42.09 -2.06
C THR A 194 22.21 -42.38 -3.14
N SER A 195 21.94 -42.02 -4.40
CA SER A 195 22.89 -42.23 -5.49
C SER A 195 24.21 -41.46 -5.30
N LYS A 196 24.15 -40.20 -4.84
CA LYS A 196 25.36 -39.42 -4.52
C LYS A 196 26.14 -40.02 -3.36
N GLN A 197 25.45 -40.50 -2.33
CA GLN A 197 26.07 -41.17 -1.20
C GLN A 197 26.83 -42.43 -1.65
N ASP A 198 26.18 -43.29 -2.45
CA ASP A 198 26.79 -44.52 -2.96
C ASP A 198 28.01 -44.24 -3.84
N THR A 199 27.92 -43.22 -4.71
CA THR A 199 29.02 -42.80 -5.57
C THR A 199 30.20 -42.29 -4.77
N ALA A 200 29.96 -41.38 -3.81
CA ALA A 200 31.02 -40.82 -2.97
C ALA A 200 31.70 -41.90 -2.12
N LEU A 201 30.95 -42.87 -1.60
CA LEU A 201 31.50 -43.98 -0.84
C LEU A 201 32.41 -44.85 -1.73
N ALA A 202 31.99 -45.14 -2.96
CA ALA A 202 32.78 -45.91 -3.92
C ALA A 202 34.08 -45.18 -4.32
N GLU A 203 34.02 -43.87 -4.57
CA GLU A 203 35.18 -43.05 -4.90
C GLU A 203 36.20 -43.02 -3.76
N VAL A 204 35.74 -42.83 -2.52
CA VAL A 204 36.59 -42.84 -1.32
C VAL A 204 37.29 -44.18 -1.15
N GLU A 205 36.56 -45.29 -1.29
CA GLU A 205 37.16 -46.63 -1.16
C GLU A 205 38.15 -46.92 -2.29
N SER A 206 37.87 -46.47 -3.52
CA SER A 206 38.82 -46.58 -4.63
C SER A 206 40.10 -45.79 -4.36
N ALA A 207 39.98 -44.53 -3.92
CA ALA A 207 41.13 -43.67 -3.59
C ALA A 207 41.97 -44.26 -2.45
N LYS A 208 41.31 -44.79 -1.42
CA LYS A 208 41.97 -45.50 -0.32
C LYS A 208 42.75 -46.71 -0.80
N GLN A 209 42.17 -47.54 -1.65
CA GLN A 209 42.86 -48.72 -2.19
C GLN A 209 44.06 -48.33 -3.05
N ALA A 210 43.94 -47.30 -3.88
CA ALA A 210 45.05 -46.78 -4.69
C ALA A 210 46.20 -46.23 -3.82
N ALA A 211 45.88 -45.52 -2.74
CA ALA A 211 46.87 -45.02 -1.80
C ALA A 211 47.61 -46.15 -1.07
N ILE A 212 46.89 -47.20 -0.65
CA ILE A 212 47.50 -48.39 -0.03
C ILE A 212 48.50 -49.03 -1.00
N THR A 213 48.10 -49.27 -2.25
CA THR A 213 48.99 -49.85 -3.27
C THR A 213 50.23 -49.00 -3.50
N ALA A 214 50.09 -47.67 -3.61
CA ALA A 214 51.23 -46.78 -3.79
C ALA A 214 52.23 -46.82 -2.62
N LEU A 215 51.73 -46.96 -1.38
CA LEU A 215 52.57 -47.09 -0.19
C LEU A 215 53.30 -48.45 -0.16
N GLU A 216 52.64 -49.52 -0.56
CA GLU A 216 53.25 -50.86 -0.68
C GLU A 216 54.36 -50.85 -1.74
N ASP A 217 54.12 -50.25 -2.89
CA ASP A 217 55.12 -50.11 -3.97
C ASP A 217 56.34 -49.30 -3.52
N PHE A 218 56.12 -48.19 -2.80
CA PHE A 218 57.21 -47.37 -2.28
C PHE A 218 58.08 -48.13 -1.27
N ASN A 219 57.46 -48.84 -0.31
CA ASN A 219 58.18 -49.62 0.69
C ASN A 219 59.01 -50.75 0.09
N ASN A 220 58.61 -51.26 -1.08
CA ASN A 220 59.33 -52.32 -1.80
C ASN A 220 60.44 -51.79 -2.74
N THR A 221 60.65 -50.47 -2.80
CA THR A 221 61.69 -49.87 -3.64
C THR A 221 63.07 -50.03 -2.99
N ASP A 222 64.00 -50.68 -3.71
CA ASP A 222 65.39 -50.81 -3.26
C ASP A 222 66.09 -49.44 -3.27
N THR A 223 66.38 -48.92 -2.08
CA THR A 223 67.07 -47.64 -1.88
C THR A 223 68.57 -47.79 -1.67
N SER A 224 69.11 -49.02 -1.69
CA SER A 224 70.52 -49.28 -1.39
C SER A 224 71.50 -48.57 -2.34
N ASN A 225 71.06 -48.20 -3.55
CA ASN A 225 71.87 -47.57 -4.59
C ASN A 225 71.45 -46.14 -4.98
N TRP A 226 70.64 -45.46 -4.15
CA TRP A 226 70.14 -44.11 -4.44
C TRP A 226 71.26 -43.04 -4.59
N GLN A 227 72.38 -43.21 -3.89
CA GLN A 227 73.58 -42.40 -4.03
C GLN A 227 74.68 -43.21 -4.72
N LYS A 228 74.83 -43.02 -6.05
CA LYS A 228 75.76 -43.78 -6.89
C LYS A 228 77.24 -43.53 -6.59
N TYR A 229 77.58 -42.37 -6.02
CA TYR A 229 78.96 -41.98 -5.70
C TYR A 229 78.99 -41.32 -4.31
N LYS A 230 79.82 -41.87 -3.40
CA LYS A 230 79.94 -41.36 -2.03
C LYS A 230 80.73 -40.06 -2.03
N LEU A 231 80.12 -39.00 -1.52
CA LEU A 231 80.78 -37.70 -1.31
C LEU A 231 81.29 -37.53 0.13
N THR A 232 80.77 -38.31 1.06
CA THR A 232 81.04 -38.27 2.51
C THR A 232 81.20 -39.68 3.05
N GLU A 233 81.61 -39.78 4.31
CA GLU A 233 81.48 -41.02 5.09
C GLU A 233 79.99 -41.39 5.31
N SER A 234 79.73 -42.65 5.70
CA SER A 234 78.36 -43.15 5.87
C SER A 234 77.57 -42.51 7.02
N ASN A 235 78.25 -41.83 7.94
CA ASN A 235 77.65 -41.05 9.02
C ASN A 235 77.43 -39.57 8.66
N GLY A 236 77.78 -39.16 7.44
CA GLY A 236 77.69 -37.77 6.96
C GLY A 236 78.96 -36.94 7.19
N ASP A 237 80.02 -37.51 7.78
CA ASP A 237 81.27 -36.79 8.01
C ASP A 237 82.03 -36.54 6.70
N ARG A 238 82.79 -35.43 6.67
CA ARG A 238 83.80 -35.20 5.63
C ARG A 238 84.90 -36.27 5.73
N ILE A 239 85.39 -36.70 4.58
CA ILE A 239 86.48 -37.69 4.47
C ILE A 239 87.77 -37.04 5.01
N ARG A 240 88.36 -37.62 6.06
CA ARG A 240 89.59 -37.08 6.67
C ARG A 240 90.83 -37.57 5.94
N VAL A 241 91.67 -36.64 5.49
CA VAL A 241 92.94 -36.95 4.80
C VAL A 241 94.03 -36.00 5.29
N SER A 242 95.26 -36.47 5.47
CA SER A 242 96.40 -35.63 5.85
C SER A 242 97.51 -35.70 4.81
N ASP A 243 98.40 -34.70 4.85
CA ASP A 243 99.67 -34.74 4.11
C ASP A 243 99.49 -34.91 2.59
N ILE A 244 98.48 -34.23 2.02
CA ILE A 244 98.08 -34.34 0.60
C ILE A 244 97.94 -32.97 -0.07
N ASP A 245 98.21 -32.89 -1.37
CA ASP A 245 97.79 -31.77 -2.21
C ASP A 245 96.31 -31.96 -2.60
N PRO A 246 95.41 -30.98 -2.34
CA PRO A 246 94.02 -31.05 -2.77
C PRO A 246 93.80 -31.40 -4.24
N VAL A 247 94.77 -31.10 -5.11
CA VAL A 247 94.74 -31.43 -6.53
C VAL A 247 94.74 -32.95 -6.77
N GLU A 248 95.29 -33.74 -5.85
CA GLU A 248 95.36 -35.20 -5.96
C GLU A 248 94.07 -35.90 -5.50
N LEU A 249 93.20 -35.19 -4.77
CA LEU A 249 91.95 -35.73 -4.27
C LEU A 249 90.98 -36.06 -5.42
N GLY A 250 90.24 -37.16 -5.27
CA GLY A 250 89.10 -37.50 -6.11
C GLY A 250 87.89 -36.61 -5.81
N THR A 251 86.77 -36.83 -6.51
CA THR A 251 85.52 -36.14 -6.18
C THR A 251 85.08 -36.50 -4.77
N GLY A 252 84.68 -35.52 -3.95
CA GLY A 252 84.26 -35.75 -2.58
C GLY A 252 84.38 -34.51 -1.68
N PHE A 253 83.87 -34.64 -0.46
CA PHE A 253 83.97 -33.63 0.59
C PHE A 253 84.95 -34.09 1.66
N TYR A 254 86.06 -33.38 1.73
CA TYR A 254 87.22 -33.72 2.55
C TYR A 254 87.39 -32.71 3.70
N GLN A 255 88.03 -33.18 4.76
CA GLN A 255 88.64 -32.34 5.78
C GLN A 255 90.12 -32.69 5.81
N ILE A 256 90.98 -31.72 5.50
CA ILE A 256 92.41 -31.94 5.33
C ILE A 256 93.26 -31.09 6.27
N TRP A 257 94.42 -31.61 6.66
CA TRP A 257 95.42 -30.93 7.50
C TRP A 257 96.84 -31.28 7.02
N ASN A 258 97.85 -30.48 7.41
CA ASN A 258 99.24 -30.59 6.93
C ASN A 258 99.34 -30.59 5.40
N THR A 259 98.88 -29.52 4.78
CA THR A 259 98.56 -29.52 3.34
C THR A 259 99.64 -28.84 2.50
N TYR A 260 99.79 -29.29 1.26
CA TYR A 260 100.67 -28.68 0.26
C TYR A 260 99.85 -27.79 -0.68
N ASN A 261 100.48 -26.75 -1.23
CA ASN A 261 99.91 -25.92 -2.29
C ASN A 261 98.54 -25.30 -1.95
N MET A 262 98.31 -24.99 -0.66
CA MET A 262 97.12 -24.28 -0.18
C MET A 262 97.30 -22.75 -0.26
N PRO A 263 96.20 -21.98 -0.24
CA PRO A 263 96.28 -20.53 -0.06
C PRO A 263 97.04 -20.18 1.23
N GLU A 264 97.75 -19.05 1.21
CA GLU A 264 98.48 -18.56 2.38
C GLU A 264 97.52 -18.06 3.47
N THR A 265 97.77 -18.46 4.71
CA THR A 265 96.93 -18.17 5.90
C THR A 265 97.78 -17.67 7.05
N ALA A 266 97.15 -17.08 8.07
CA ALA A 266 97.86 -16.64 9.27
C ALA A 266 98.42 -17.82 10.09
N ASP A 267 97.74 -18.98 10.04
CA ASP A 267 98.08 -20.21 10.76
C ASP A 267 99.09 -21.13 10.02
N GLY A 268 99.49 -20.75 8.81
CA GLY A 268 100.44 -21.52 7.99
C GLY A 268 99.96 -22.95 7.65
N VAL A 269 100.90 -23.90 7.63
CA VAL A 269 100.67 -25.29 7.19
C VAL A 269 99.83 -26.15 8.15
N SER A 270 99.53 -25.66 9.36
CA SER A 270 98.82 -26.41 10.42
C SER A 270 97.30 -26.19 10.45
N ALA A 271 96.75 -25.45 9.49
CA ALA A 271 95.32 -25.18 9.41
C ALA A 271 94.50 -26.41 8.96
N TYR A 272 93.30 -26.56 9.55
CA TYR A 272 92.29 -27.51 9.07
C TYR A 272 91.45 -26.87 7.95
N TRP A 273 91.40 -27.54 6.81
CA TRP A 273 90.67 -27.08 5.64
C TRP A 273 89.52 -28.01 5.32
N ASN A 274 88.35 -27.43 5.07
CA ASN A 274 87.23 -28.14 4.49
C ASN A 274 87.33 -28.00 2.97
N VAL A 275 87.59 -29.11 2.27
CA VAL A 275 87.85 -29.11 0.84
C VAL A 275 86.76 -29.88 0.09
N ASP A 276 86.09 -29.22 -0.83
CA ASP A 276 85.12 -29.83 -1.74
C ASP A 276 85.73 -29.97 -3.12
N VAL A 277 85.78 -31.20 -3.62
CA VAL A 277 86.37 -31.50 -4.94
C VAL A 277 85.27 -32.00 -5.86
N PHE A 278 85.15 -31.32 -7.00
CA PHE A 278 84.28 -31.72 -8.10
C PHE A 278 85.12 -31.96 -9.33
N SER A 279 84.99 -33.13 -9.94
CA SER A 279 85.68 -33.46 -11.18
C SER A 279 84.67 -33.75 -12.29
N ALA A 280 84.95 -33.23 -13.48
CA ALA A 280 84.38 -33.66 -14.75
C ALA A 280 85.55 -34.02 -15.70
N GLN A 281 85.26 -34.59 -16.87
CA GLN A 281 86.22 -35.24 -17.77
C GLN A 281 87.62 -34.63 -17.76
N ASP A 282 87.75 -33.34 -18.14
CA ASP A 282 89.04 -32.63 -18.20
C ASP A 282 89.09 -31.42 -17.25
N THR A 283 88.20 -31.35 -16.26
CA THR A 283 88.11 -30.17 -15.36
C THR A 283 87.95 -30.58 -13.92
N LYS A 284 88.71 -29.95 -13.02
CA LYS A 284 88.57 -30.13 -11.58
C LYS A 284 88.34 -28.77 -10.92
N GLN A 285 87.38 -28.71 -10.02
CA GLN A 285 87.13 -27.57 -9.17
C GLN A 285 87.38 -27.99 -7.73
N ILE A 286 88.15 -27.18 -7.02
CA ILE A 286 88.52 -27.39 -5.63
C ILE A 286 88.09 -26.14 -4.88
N ARG A 287 87.16 -26.30 -3.94
CA ARG A 287 86.78 -25.23 -3.02
C ARG A 287 87.37 -25.55 -1.66
N ALA A 288 88.18 -24.65 -1.13
CA ALA A 288 88.77 -24.78 0.19
C ALA A 288 88.18 -23.73 1.12
N THR A 289 87.63 -24.16 2.23
CA THR A 289 87.08 -23.27 3.27
C THR A 289 87.92 -23.39 4.52
N LEU A 290 88.47 -22.26 4.95
CA LEU A 290 89.12 -22.13 6.24
C LEU A 290 88.10 -21.61 7.24
N SER A 291 87.50 -22.54 7.99
CA SER A 291 86.36 -22.21 8.85
C SER A 291 86.74 -21.26 9.99
N GLY A 292 87.98 -21.35 10.50
CA GLY A 292 88.47 -20.47 11.56
C GLY A 292 88.60 -19.00 11.15
N GLU A 293 88.87 -18.72 9.88
CA GLU A 293 89.02 -17.37 9.34
C GLU A 293 87.79 -16.90 8.54
N ASN A 294 86.78 -17.76 8.35
CA ASN A 294 85.63 -17.54 7.46
C ASN A 294 86.03 -17.14 6.03
N ARG A 295 87.12 -17.72 5.52
CA ARG A 295 87.64 -17.45 4.17
C ARG A 295 87.39 -18.65 3.28
N VAL A 296 86.94 -18.37 2.06
CA VAL A 296 86.67 -19.39 1.05
C VAL A 296 87.57 -19.12 -0.14
N PHE A 297 88.22 -20.15 -0.63
CA PHE A 297 89.07 -20.10 -1.81
C PHE A 297 88.60 -21.11 -2.82
N GLN A 298 88.82 -20.80 -4.08
CA GLN A 298 88.54 -21.68 -5.17
C GLN A 298 89.74 -21.79 -6.10
N LYS A 299 90.10 -23.03 -6.45
CA LYS A 299 91.05 -23.37 -7.50
C LYS A 299 90.31 -24.14 -8.58
N ASN A 300 90.58 -23.78 -9.83
CA ASN A 300 90.04 -24.45 -11.00
C ASN A 300 91.21 -25.00 -11.83
N ILE A 301 91.12 -26.27 -12.20
CA ILE A 301 92.01 -26.92 -13.16
C ILE A 301 91.19 -27.18 -14.43
N HIS A 302 91.61 -26.64 -15.55
CA HIS A 302 90.92 -26.78 -16.83
C HIS A 302 91.87 -27.35 -17.89
N LYS A 303 91.57 -28.54 -18.42
CA LYS A 303 92.38 -29.23 -19.44
C LYS A 303 93.86 -29.37 -19.06
N GLY A 304 94.12 -29.67 -17.79
CA GLY A 304 95.46 -29.82 -17.24
C GLY A 304 96.14 -28.50 -16.83
N GLU A 305 95.52 -27.34 -17.06
CA GLU A 305 96.03 -26.04 -16.60
C GLU A 305 95.48 -25.71 -15.20
N ASP A 306 96.36 -25.55 -14.21
CA ASP A 306 96.01 -25.07 -12.87
C ASP A 306 95.97 -23.53 -12.86
N LEU A 307 94.77 -22.97 -12.66
CA LEU A 307 94.53 -21.52 -12.66
C LEU A 307 94.85 -20.84 -11.32
N GLY A 308 95.40 -21.60 -10.35
CA GLY A 308 95.75 -21.10 -9.03
C GLY A 308 94.55 -20.87 -8.12
N TRP A 309 94.82 -20.45 -6.88
CA TRP A 309 93.79 -20.12 -5.90
C TRP A 309 93.27 -18.70 -6.07
N LYS A 310 91.95 -18.54 -5.92
CA LYS A 310 91.27 -17.25 -5.84
C LYS A 310 90.39 -17.22 -4.59
N GLU A 311 90.52 -16.18 -3.79
CA GLU A 311 89.65 -15.97 -2.62
C GLU A 311 88.28 -15.46 -3.08
N LEU A 312 87.21 -15.94 -2.44
CA LEU A 312 85.84 -15.49 -2.60
C LEU A 312 85.50 -14.62 -1.38
N SER A 313 85.39 -13.31 -1.57
CA SER A 313 85.11 -12.34 -0.50
C SER A 313 83.72 -11.72 -0.62
N SER A 314 83.13 -11.42 0.55
CA SER A 314 81.93 -10.59 0.65
C SER A 314 82.08 -9.62 1.82
N ASP A 315 81.98 -8.32 1.55
CA ASP A 315 82.03 -7.26 2.53
C ASP A 315 80.66 -6.62 2.68
N ASP A 316 80.21 -6.39 3.92
CA ASP A 316 78.90 -5.84 4.21
C ASP A 316 79.04 -4.73 5.25
N SER A 317 78.68 -3.50 4.88
CA SER A 317 78.83 -2.33 5.74
C SER A 317 77.91 -2.34 6.97
N GLY A 318 76.92 -3.23 7.02
CA GLY A 318 75.75 -3.09 7.89
C GLY A 318 74.92 -1.85 7.53
N TRP A 319 73.89 -1.57 8.34
CA TRP A 319 73.08 -0.36 8.17
C TRP A 319 73.79 0.85 8.80
N ILE A 320 74.08 1.85 7.98
CA ILE A 320 74.65 3.13 8.39
C ILE A 320 73.52 4.16 8.40
N TYR A 321 73.20 4.68 9.58
CA TYR A 321 72.13 5.68 9.76
C TYR A 321 72.57 7.06 9.27
N PHE A 322 71.61 7.86 8.77
CA PHE A 322 71.86 9.23 8.36
C PHE A 322 70.72 10.16 8.78
N ASP A 323 71.06 11.41 9.06
CA ASP A 323 70.10 12.44 9.43
C ASP A 323 69.46 13.08 8.19
N LEU A 324 68.22 13.55 8.36
CA LEU A 324 67.55 14.35 7.33
C LEU A 324 67.89 15.84 7.46
N ILE A 325 67.88 16.54 6.34
CA ILE A 325 68.26 17.97 6.22
C ILE A 325 67.13 18.81 5.62
N ASN A 326 67.34 20.13 5.57
CA ASN A 326 66.43 21.11 4.96
C ASN A 326 65.01 21.12 5.55
N GLY A 327 64.86 20.80 6.84
CA GLY A 327 63.58 20.81 7.54
C GLY A 327 62.78 19.51 7.46
N ALA A 328 63.26 18.51 6.73
CA ALA A 328 62.71 17.16 6.77
C ALA A 328 62.92 16.52 8.15
N VAL A 329 61.95 15.72 8.60
CA VAL A 329 61.96 15.04 9.90
C VAL A 329 62.01 13.54 9.69
N GLY A 330 63.05 12.89 10.19
CA GLY A 330 63.29 11.46 10.00
C GLY A 330 62.56 10.58 11.01
N ASP A 331 62.38 9.32 10.65
CA ASP A 331 62.17 8.19 11.55
C ASP A 331 60.90 8.23 12.38
N THR A 332 59.80 8.71 11.79
CA THR A 332 58.53 8.92 12.50
C THR A 332 57.39 8.03 12.03
N ALA A 333 57.43 7.52 10.79
CA ALA A 333 56.36 6.62 10.29
C ALA A 333 56.54 5.20 10.85
N PHE A 334 55.42 4.56 11.21
CA PHE A 334 55.35 3.16 11.67
C PHE A 334 56.21 2.86 12.90
N LYS A 335 56.29 3.81 13.84
CA LYS A 335 57.05 3.69 15.09
C LYS A 335 56.22 3.29 16.30
N ALA A 336 54.93 3.01 16.13
CA ALA A 336 54.12 2.49 17.22
C ALA A 336 54.56 1.08 17.62
N SER A 337 54.25 0.68 18.86
CA SER A 337 54.57 -0.66 19.35
C SER A 337 53.89 -1.72 18.47
N GLY A 338 54.68 -2.59 17.85
CA GLY A 338 54.22 -3.65 16.94
C GLY A 338 54.35 -3.34 15.45
N ASP A 339 54.58 -2.08 15.06
CA ASP A 339 54.67 -1.69 13.64
C ASP A 339 56.03 -1.99 12.99
N ASN A 340 57.08 -2.13 13.79
CA ASN A 340 58.46 -2.46 13.36
C ASN A 340 59.02 -1.55 12.24
N GLY A 341 58.68 -0.25 12.24
CA GLY A 341 59.18 0.69 11.25
C GLY A 341 60.69 0.94 11.35
N PHE A 342 61.38 1.09 10.22
CA PHE A 342 62.83 1.33 10.17
C PHE A 342 63.22 2.82 10.21
N ASN A 343 64.49 3.08 10.53
CA ASN A 343 65.11 4.42 10.42
C ASN A 343 65.74 4.63 9.04
N CYS A 344 65.99 5.89 8.69
CA CYS A 344 66.76 6.30 7.53
C CYS A 344 68.18 5.76 7.64
N ALA A 345 68.56 4.89 6.71
CA ALA A 345 69.87 4.24 6.69
C ALA A 345 70.22 3.76 5.28
N TYR A 346 71.51 3.63 5.00
CA TYR A 346 72.00 2.97 3.80
C TYR A 346 72.89 1.78 4.14
N ARG A 347 73.07 0.87 3.19
CA ARG A 347 73.92 -0.32 3.33
C ARG A 347 74.60 -0.63 2.01
N ILE A 348 75.86 -1.02 2.08
CA ILE A 348 76.68 -1.44 0.95
C ILE A 348 77.05 -2.90 1.17
N ILE A 349 76.77 -3.74 0.18
CA ILE A 349 77.18 -5.14 0.17
C ILE A 349 78.03 -5.32 -1.07
N GLU A 350 79.32 -5.60 -0.88
CA GLU A 350 80.23 -5.97 -1.95
C GLU A 350 80.37 -7.48 -1.96
N LYS A 351 80.11 -8.09 -3.11
CA LYS A 351 80.24 -9.53 -3.29
C LYS A 351 80.78 -9.83 -4.66
N ASP A 352 81.92 -10.52 -4.71
CA ASP A 352 82.54 -10.98 -5.96
C ASP A 352 82.74 -9.84 -7.00
N GLY A 353 83.05 -8.63 -6.53
CA GLY A 353 83.23 -7.43 -7.38
C GLY A 353 81.94 -6.72 -7.81
N VAL A 354 80.78 -7.17 -7.32
CA VAL A 354 79.47 -6.53 -7.53
C VAL A 354 79.07 -5.77 -6.26
N SER A 355 78.62 -4.51 -6.41
CA SER A 355 78.18 -3.70 -5.26
C SER A 355 76.65 -3.57 -5.26
N GLU A 356 75.99 -4.21 -4.29
CA GLU A 356 74.57 -3.98 -4.00
C GLU A 356 74.46 -2.83 -2.99
N LYS A 357 73.65 -1.84 -3.33
CA LYS A 357 73.34 -0.69 -2.48
C LYS A 357 71.91 -0.78 -2.01
N LYS A 358 71.67 -0.46 -0.74
CA LYS A 358 70.34 -0.37 -0.14
C LYS A 358 70.15 0.97 0.52
N LEU A 359 68.93 1.48 0.47
CA LEU A 359 68.54 2.75 1.05
C LEU A 359 67.16 2.63 1.70
N ARG A 360 67.07 3.05 2.96
CA ARG A 360 65.83 3.21 3.72
C ARG A 360 65.52 4.69 3.86
N ILE A 361 64.28 5.05 3.55
CA ILE A 361 63.74 6.40 3.72
C ILE A 361 62.52 6.32 4.63
N ASN A 362 62.53 7.08 5.71
CA ASN A 362 61.39 7.31 6.61
C ASN A 362 61.37 8.81 6.93
N ALA A 363 60.75 9.60 6.06
CA ALA A 363 60.82 11.05 6.10
C ALA A 363 59.43 11.69 6.18
N LYS A 364 59.30 12.76 6.96
CA LYS A 364 58.12 13.64 7.07
C LYS A 364 58.50 15.10 6.90
N ASN A 365 57.50 15.96 6.75
CA ASN A 365 57.67 17.41 6.56
C ASN A 365 58.55 17.74 5.35
N VAL A 366 58.15 17.20 4.20
CA VAL A 366 58.94 17.25 2.99
C VAL A 366 58.13 17.80 1.82
N SER A 367 58.78 18.49 0.89
CA SER A 367 58.17 19.16 -0.26
C SER A 367 58.64 18.55 -1.59
N HIS A 368 57.87 18.75 -2.66
CA HIS A 368 58.27 18.32 -4.01
C HIS A 368 59.65 18.90 -4.39
N ARG A 369 60.55 18.07 -4.92
CA ARG A 369 61.94 18.41 -5.32
C ARG A 369 62.86 18.85 -4.17
N GLN A 370 62.51 18.58 -2.92
CA GLN A 370 63.38 18.85 -1.79
C GLN A 370 64.52 17.84 -1.72
N VAL A 371 65.74 18.34 -1.42
CA VAL A 371 66.86 17.50 -0.97
C VAL A 371 66.65 17.18 0.50
N ILE A 372 66.55 15.91 0.85
CA ILE A 372 66.25 15.45 2.21
C ILE A 372 67.46 14.85 2.93
N ALA A 373 68.52 14.45 2.22
CA ALA A 373 69.73 13.88 2.80
C ALA A 373 70.93 14.01 1.86
N GLN A 374 72.14 13.82 2.42
CA GLN A 374 73.41 13.81 1.72
C GLN A 374 74.19 12.55 2.14
N LEU A 375 74.28 11.59 1.24
CA LEU A 375 75.08 10.37 1.38
C LEU A 375 76.54 10.63 0.91
N PRO A 376 77.48 9.70 1.15
CA PRO A 376 78.83 9.80 0.61
C PRO A 376 78.86 10.01 -0.91
N ASP A 377 79.84 10.78 -1.38
CA ASP A 377 80.04 11.01 -2.81
C ASP A 377 80.33 9.68 -3.52
N GLY A 378 79.70 9.46 -4.68
CA GLY A 378 79.79 8.20 -5.41
C GLY A 378 79.02 7.02 -4.78
N PHE A 379 78.16 7.24 -3.77
CA PHE A 379 77.36 6.15 -3.19
C PHE A 379 76.49 5.44 -4.24
N ALA A 380 75.89 6.19 -5.17
CA ALA A 380 75.25 5.66 -6.36
C ALA A 380 76.14 5.97 -7.58
N LYS A 381 76.47 4.98 -8.38
CA LYS A 381 77.30 5.19 -9.59
C LYS A 381 76.56 5.98 -10.67
N ASN A 382 75.26 5.71 -10.82
CA ASN A 382 74.36 6.38 -11.75
C ASN A 382 73.16 6.99 -11.00
N LEU A 383 72.43 7.89 -11.65
CA LEU A 383 71.19 8.44 -11.10
C LEU A 383 70.14 7.33 -10.94
N GLN A 384 69.66 7.14 -9.71
CA GLN A 384 68.64 6.13 -9.38
C GLN A 384 67.32 6.80 -9.02
N TYR A 385 66.20 6.23 -9.51
CA TYR A 385 64.86 6.63 -9.12
C TYR A 385 64.07 5.41 -8.64
N HIS A 386 63.43 5.55 -7.48
CA HIS A 386 62.63 4.48 -6.90
C HIS A 386 61.32 5.00 -6.35
N PHE A 387 60.25 4.24 -6.54
CA PHE A 387 58.97 4.53 -5.89
C PHE A 387 59.00 4.06 -4.44
N VAL A 388 58.50 4.89 -3.54
CA VAL A 388 58.34 4.56 -2.13
C VAL A 388 56.92 4.88 -1.69
N ARG A 389 56.51 4.29 -0.56
CA ARG A 389 55.18 4.53 -0.03
C ARG A 389 55.05 5.99 0.41
N VAL A 390 53.92 6.56 0.03
CA VAL A 390 53.35 7.78 0.57
C VAL A 390 51.94 7.44 1.09
N PRO A 391 51.27 8.32 1.85
CA PRO A 391 49.86 8.16 2.21
C PRO A 391 48.99 7.71 1.02
N VAL A 392 48.20 6.66 1.23
CA VAL A 392 47.47 5.92 0.17
C VAL A 392 46.15 6.57 -0.25
N ASP A 393 45.68 7.55 0.50
CA ASP A 393 44.33 8.11 0.46
C ASP A 393 44.06 9.05 -0.72
N LEU A 394 45.07 9.34 -1.55
CA LEU A 394 44.96 10.28 -2.69
C LEU A 394 45.44 9.72 -4.04
N GLY A 395 45.81 8.45 -4.13
CA GLY A 395 46.45 7.93 -5.34
C GLY A 395 47.80 8.60 -5.64
N LEU A 396 48.48 9.09 -4.60
CA LEU A 396 49.80 9.69 -4.69
C LEU A 396 50.85 8.61 -4.94
N THR A 397 51.84 8.92 -5.78
CA THR A 397 53.09 8.17 -5.85
C THR A 397 54.25 9.04 -5.40
N GLY A 398 55.02 8.54 -4.44
CA GLY A 398 56.27 9.16 -4.01
C GLY A 398 57.45 8.51 -4.71
N MET A 399 58.37 9.31 -5.21
CA MET A 399 59.60 8.85 -5.82
C MET A 399 60.81 9.46 -5.12
N VAL A 400 61.83 8.65 -4.86
CA VAL A 400 63.12 9.05 -4.31
C VAL A 400 64.14 9.04 -5.44
N GLY A 401 64.88 10.12 -5.60
CA GLY A 401 66.01 10.23 -6.53
C GLY A 401 67.33 10.25 -5.77
N VAL A 402 68.23 9.30 -6.05
CA VAL A 402 69.58 9.24 -5.48
C VAL A 402 70.59 9.64 -6.55
N TYR A 403 71.26 10.77 -6.34
CA TYR A 403 72.19 11.33 -7.31
C TYR A 403 73.62 10.84 -7.05
N PRO A 404 74.48 10.75 -8.08
CA PRO A 404 75.87 10.31 -7.90
C PRO A 404 76.69 11.14 -6.92
N ASN A 405 76.32 12.41 -6.75
CA ASN A 405 76.93 13.30 -5.74
C ASN A 405 76.42 13.07 -4.31
N GLY A 406 75.68 11.98 -4.06
CA GLY A 406 75.13 11.60 -2.76
C GLY A 406 73.83 12.31 -2.37
N LYS A 407 73.33 13.28 -3.13
CA LYS A 407 72.08 13.97 -2.78
C LYS A 407 70.87 13.07 -2.95
N ILE A 408 70.01 13.03 -1.93
CA ILE A 408 68.71 12.37 -2.00
C ILE A 408 67.62 13.42 -2.18
N TYR A 409 66.93 13.34 -3.32
CA TYR A 409 65.75 14.12 -3.61
C TYR A 409 64.49 13.29 -3.41
N ILE A 410 63.40 13.96 -3.08
CA ILE A 410 62.07 13.36 -3.17
C ILE A 410 61.18 14.09 -4.16
N TYR A 411 60.26 13.35 -4.74
CA TYR A 411 59.34 13.81 -5.76
C TYR A 411 57.96 13.27 -5.45
N VAL A 412 57.00 14.17 -5.44
CA VAL A 412 55.56 13.87 -5.46
C VAL A 412 55.04 14.14 -6.86
N ASN A 413 53.96 13.50 -7.29
CA ASN A 413 53.35 13.75 -8.59
C ASN A 413 53.05 15.23 -8.81
N ALA A 414 53.43 15.76 -9.98
CA ALA A 414 53.38 17.19 -10.26
C ALA A 414 51.94 17.74 -10.25
N ASP A 415 50.98 16.97 -10.75
CA ASP A 415 49.55 17.28 -10.73
C ASP A 415 48.93 17.24 -9.33
N LYS A 416 49.65 16.67 -8.36
CA LYS A 416 49.23 16.52 -6.96
C LYS A 416 50.05 17.35 -5.98
N GLN A 417 50.92 18.23 -6.48
CA GLN A 417 51.79 19.05 -5.64
C GLN A 417 50.99 19.95 -4.68
N THR A 418 49.95 20.64 -5.17
CA THR A 418 49.12 21.52 -4.32
C THR A 418 48.39 20.73 -3.23
N GLU A 419 47.90 19.53 -3.56
CA GLU A 419 47.27 18.63 -2.58
C GLU A 419 48.27 18.19 -1.51
N TRP A 420 49.48 17.83 -1.91
CA TRP A 420 50.56 17.47 -1.00
C TRP A 420 50.97 18.62 -0.07
N GLU A 421 51.18 19.82 -0.62
CA GLU A 421 51.59 21.01 0.14
C GLU A 421 50.48 21.54 1.05
N SER A 422 49.21 21.27 0.73
CA SER A 422 48.07 21.63 1.59
C SER A 422 47.96 20.77 2.85
N ARG A 423 48.66 19.63 2.91
CA ARG A 423 48.61 18.71 4.04
C ARG A 423 49.63 19.09 5.10
N SER A 424 49.26 18.84 6.36
CA SER A 424 50.13 19.03 7.51
C SER A 424 49.97 17.87 8.49
N GLY A 425 51.00 17.61 9.30
CA GLY A 425 50.92 16.64 10.39
C GLY A 425 51.31 15.23 9.99
N GLU A 426 50.64 14.23 10.58
CA GLU A 426 51.05 12.82 10.49
C GLU A 426 50.77 12.17 9.12
N ASP A 427 50.01 12.85 8.26
CA ASP A 427 49.52 12.37 6.96
C ASP A 427 50.42 12.75 5.77
N VAL A 428 51.68 13.12 6.02
CA VAL A 428 52.65 13.51 4.97
C VAL A 428 53.99 12.83 5.24
N TYR A 429 54.18 11.63 4.66
CA TYR A 429 55.42 10.86 4.83
C TYR A 429 55.89 10.17 3.54
N PHE A 430 57.19 9.90 3.48
CA PHE A 430 57.85 8.98 2.57
C PHE A 430 58.39 7.80 3.38
N TYR A 431 57.98 6.59 3.05
CA TYR A 431 58.42 5.37 3.73
C TYR A 431 58.76 4.27 2.72
N GLY A 432 60.00 3.81 2.68
CA GLY A 432 60.36 2.72 1.77
C GLY A 432 61.81 2.27 1.91
N GLU A 433 62.05 0.99 1.60
CA GLU A 433 63.37 0.42 1.40
C GLU A 433 63.53 0.13 -0.09
N VAL A 434 64.65 0.56 -0.65
CA VAL A 434 64.97 0.40 -2.07
C VAL A 434 66.38 -0.17 -2.20
N ASN A 435 66.63 -0.94 -3.24
CA ASN A 435 67.92 -1.55 -3.52
C ASN A 435 68.25 -1.52 -5.01
N TRP A 436 69.53 -1.45 -5.33
CA TRP A 436 70.05 -1.54 -6.70
C TRP A 436 71.46 -2.14 -6.70
N VAL A 437 71.96 -2.45 -7.89
CA VAL A 437 73.30 -2.99 -8.12
C VAL A 437 74.06 -2.02 -9.02
N ASP A 438 75.31 -1.72 -8.68
CA ASP A 438 76.21 -0.81 -9.41
C ASP A 438 77.40 -1.50 -10.10
#